data_AF-A0A9W7FWD5-F1
#
_entry.id   AF-A0A9W7FWD5-F1
#
_cell.length_a   1.000
_cell.length_b   1.000
_cell.length_c   1.000
_cell.angle_alpha   90.00
_cell.angle_beta   90.00
_cell.angle_gamma   90.00
#
_symmetry.space_group_name_H-M   'P 1'
#
loop_
_entity.id
_entity.type
_entity.pdbx_description
1 polymer ?
#
loop_
_entity_poly.entity_id
_entity_poly.type
_entity_poly.pdbx_seq_one_letter_code
_entity_poly.pdbx_strand_id
1 'polypeptide(L)'
;MKVSYWSIYAVSLVKTLLLPRDKSWSRFGIVRVVCLLMRMAPAISPGVLVVLMSSASLLSHTVIFSLCLVYYIAVFGDLCHHMNLPLLSVCRNVYFDGVYDLCHIGHKNLFKRALTNGNLLFVGEFLDKHQIHVVACGQEYFDKYPNTDDDPYYGYVRKIGIAKPMQRTAGMSTSDLIRRIQSAAPADERNDTKKSK
;
A
#
# COMPACT_ATOMS: atom_id res chain seq x y z
N MET A 1 48.35 1.02 9.93
CA MET A 1 46.94 0.92 10.39
C MET A 1 45.91 0.71 9.27
N LYS A 2 46.08 1.22 8.04
CA LYS A 2 45.11 1.02 6.93
C LYS A 2 44.96 -0.43 6.45
N VAL A 3 46.01 -1.25 6.55
CA VAL A 3 46.01 -2.65 6.07
C VAL A 3 45.14 -3.57 6.95
N SER A 4 45.13 -3.33 8.27
CA SER A 4 44.27 -4.07 9.22
C SER A 4 42.77 -3.76 9.02
N TYR A 5 42.46 -2.54 8.58
CA TYR A 5 41.07 -2.12 8.31
C TYR A 5 40.47 -2.87 7.11
N TRP A 6 41.22 -3.02 6.02
CA TRP A 6 40.76 -3.73 4.83
C TRP A 6 40.65 -5.25 5.05
N SER A 7 41.49 -5.83 5.89
CA SER A 7 41.42 -7.27 6.19
C SER A 7 40.18 -7.61 7.03
N ILE A 8 39.81 -6.79 8.01
CA ILE A 8 38.58 -6.97 8.80
C ILE A 8 37.33 -6.83 7.90
N TYR A 9 37.34 -5.86 6.98
CA TYR A 9 36.25 -5.65 6.03
C TYR A 9 36.10 -6.82 5.06
N ALA A 10 37.22 -7.36 4.55
CA ALA A 10 37.24 -8.52 3.68
C ALA A 10 36.70 -9.77 4.39
N VAL A 11 37.10 -10.02 5.64
CA VAL A 11 36.62 -11.18 6.42
C VAL A 11 35.12 -11.07 6.70
N SER A 12 34.60 -9.88 7.02
CA SER A 12 33.16 -9.66 7.21
C SER A 12 32.35 -9.89 5.94
N LEU A 13 32.84 -9.41 4.80
CA LEU A 13 32.20 -9.60 3.49
C LEU A 13 32.17 -11.07 3.08
N VAL A 14 33.30 -11.78 3.22
CA VAL A 14 33.43 -13.20 2.88
C VAL A 14 32.51 -14.05 3.78
N LYS A 15 32.48 -13.77 5.08
CA LYS A 15 31.60 -14.51 6.02
C LYS A 15 30.12 -14.26 5.74
N THR A 16 29.76 -13.07 5.26
CA THR A 16 28.38 -12.74 4.86
C THR A 16 27.97 -13.44 3.56
N LEU A 17 28.90 -13.57 2.61
CA LEU A 17 28.67 -14.27 1.33
C LEU A 17 28.60 -15.80 1.49
N LEU A 18 29.32 -16.37 2.47
CA LEU A 18 29.38 -17.82 2.71
C LEU A 18 28.24 -18.36 3.57
N LEU A 19 27.35 -17.52 4.12
CA LEU A 19 26.21 -17.99 4.90
C LEU A 19 25.15 -18.65 3.99
N PRO A 20 24.71 -19.90 4.28
CA PRO A 20 23.86 -20.70 3.38
C PRO A 20 22.50 -20.04 3.16
N ARG A 21 22.04 -19.95 1.92
CA ARG A 21 20.93 -19.08 1.51
C ARG A 21 19.54 -19.65 1.91
N ASP A 22 19.14 -19.54 3.17
CA ASP A 22 17.79 -19.88 3.63
C ASP A 22 16.91 -18.65 3.91
N LYS A 23 15.61 -18.82 3.69
CA LYS A 23 14.59 -17.78 3.66
C LYS A 23 14.22 -17.36 5.08
N SER A 24 14.67 -16.18 5.52
CA SER A 24 13.96 -15.31 6.47
C SER A 24 14.74 -14.01 6.65
N TRP A 25 14.01 -12.91 6.82
CA TRP A 25 14.39 -11.50 6.76
C TRP A 25 15.54 -10.99 7.67
N SER A 26 16.31 -11.87 8.31
CA SER A 26 17.37 -11.54 9.28
C SER A 26 18.63 -10.94 8.63
N ARG A 27 18.91 -11.25 7.35
CA ARG A 27 20.20 -10.88 6.68
C ARG A 27 20.27 -9.43 6.21
N PHE A 28 19.13 -8.83 5.90
CA PHE A 28 19.10 -7.46 5.39
C PHE A 28 19.07 -6.41 6.51
N GLY A 29 18.52 -6.74 7.68
CA GLY A 29 18.36 -5.80 8.79
C GLY A 29 19.70 -5.33 9.36
N ILE A 30 20.56 -6.25 9.81
CA ILE A 30 21.81 -5.88 10.50
C ILE A 30 22.80 -5.23 9.53
N VAL A 31 22.93 -5.76 8.31
CA VAL A 31 23.84 -5.21 7.29
C VAL A 31 23.34 -3.85 6.78
N ARG A 32 22.03 -3.66 6.58
CA ARG A 32 21.51 -2.32 6.24
C ARG A 32 21.57 -1.35 7.40
N VAL A 33 21.37 -1.75 8.64
CA VAL A 33 21.50 -0.84 9.81
C VAL A 33 22.95 -0.39 9.95
N VAL A 34 23.92 -1.31 9.84
CA VAL A 34 25.35 -0.96 9.85
C VAL A 34 25.71 -0.08 8.64
N CYS A 35 25.21 -0.39 7.44
CA CYS A 35 25.47 0.43 6.24
C CYS A 35 24.72 1.77 6.20
N LEU A 36 23.51 1.89 6.78
CA LEU A 36 22.76 3.15 6.87
C LEU A 36 23.35 4.07 7.93
N LEU A 37 23.80 3.54 9.08
CA LEU A 37 24.53 4.31 10.07
C LEU A 37 25.83 4.89 9.47
N MET A 38 26.50 4.15 8.58
CA MET A 38 27.64 4.65 7.81
C MET A 38 27.28 5.67 6.73
N ARG A 39 26.02 5.70 6.25
CA ARG A 39 25.55 6.59 5.18
C ARG A 39 24.88 7.88 5.69
N MET A 40 24.43 7.90 6.94
CA MET A 40 23.90 9.08 7.63
C MET A 40 24.99 9.97 8.26
N ALA A 41 26.24 9.50 8.30
CA ALA A 41 27.35 10.25 8.86
C ALA A 41 28.50 10.43 7.85
N PRO A 42 28.31 11.19 6.75
CA PRO A 42 29.45 11.59 5.92
C PRO A 42 30.42 12.55 6.63
N ALA A 43 30.10 13.01 7.84
CA ALA A 43 30.91 13.96 8.61
C ALA A 43 31.68 13.34 9.80
N ILE A 44 31.46 12.07 10.13
CA ILE A 44 32.06 11.45 11.32
C ILE A 44 33.06 10.39 10.87
N SER A 45 34.35 10.62 11.14
CA SER A 45 35.40 9.66 10.81
C SER A 45 35.05 8.26 11.39
N PRO A 46 35.32 7.16 10.67
CA PRO A 46 34.95 5.80 11.12
C PRO A 46 35.50 5.44 12.51
N GLY A 47 36.62 6.06 12.91
CA GLY A 47 37.20 5.91 14.24
C GLY A 47 36.29 6.44 15.37
N VAL A 48 35.56 7.54 15.15
CA VAL A 48 34.64 8.10 16.15
C VAL A 48 33.42 7.21 16.32
N LEU A 49 32.94 6.55 15.25
CA LEU A 49 31.84 5.58 15.34
C LEU A 49 32.24 4.35 16.15
N VAL A 50 33.47 3.83 15.96
CA VAL A 50 34.01 2.71 16.74
C VAL A 50 34.19 3.10 18.21
N VAL A 51 34.68 4.31 18.49
CA VAL A 51 34.82 4.84 19.85
C VAL A 51 33.46 5.02 20.53
N LEU A 52 32.43 5.52 19.83
CA LEU A 52 31.06 5.63 20.32
C LEU A 52 30.41 4.27 20.61
N MET A 53 30.61 3.29 19.73
CA MET A 53 30.11 1.92 19.94
C MET A 53 30.83 1.20 21.09
N SER A 54 32.13 1.49 21.29
CA SER A 54 32.92 0.93 22.40
C SER A 54 32.57 1.59 23.74
N SER A 55 32.25 2.89 23.73
CA SER A 55 31.81 3.62 24.94
C SER A 55 30.36 3.33 25.32
N ALA A 56 29.51 2.90 24.39
CA ALA A 56 28.17 2.38 24.70
C ALA A 56 28.19 1.10 25.56
N SER A 57 29.31 0.35 25.59
CA SER A 57 29.51 -0.82 26.46
C SER A 57 29.75 -0.46 27.94
N LEU A 58 30.00 0.81 28.26
CA LEU A 58 30.12 1.31 29.65
C LEU A 58 28.75 1.67 30.24
N LEU A 59 27.69 1.68 29.43
CA LEU A 59 26.34 1.93 29.90
C LEU A 59 25.83 0.70 30.66
N SER A 60 25.08 0.95 31.74
CA SER A 60 24.40 -0.13 32.46
C SER A 60 23.50 -0.90 31.49
N HIS A 61 23.40 -2.22 31.69
CA HIS A 61 22.57 -3.08 30.84
C HIS A 61 21.13 -2.55 30.70
N THR A 62 20.58 -1.90 31.74
CA THR A 62 19.27 -1.24 31.72
C THR A 62 19.15 -0.12 30.68
N VAL A 63 20.20 0.69 30.51
CA VAL A 63 20.19 1.78 29.52
C VAL A 63 20.27 1.21 28.10
N ILE A 64 21.07 0.17 27.89
CA ILE A 64 21.19 -0.50 26.58
C ILE A 64 19.85 -1.10 26.16
N PHE A 65 19.16 -1.84 27.05
CA PHE A 65 17.83 -2.38 26.75
C PHE A 65 16.80 -1.29 26.47
N SER A 66 16.85 -0.18 27.21
CA SER A 66 15.95 0.97 27.01
C SER A 66 16.17 1.62 25.64
N LEU A 67 17.41 1.83 25.23
CA LEU A 67 17.76 2.39 23.92
C LEU A 67 17.37 1.45 22.77
N CYS A 68 17.59 0.15 22.92
CA CYS A 68 17.13 -0.84 21.94
C CYS A 68 15.62 -0.83 21.81
N LEU A 69 14.87 -0.77 22.92
CA LEU A 69 13.42 -0.70 22.91
C LEU A 69 12.92 0.55 22.17
N VAL A 70 13.48 1.72 22.49
CA VAL A 70 13.14 2.99 21.82
C VAL A 70 13.45 2.91 20.31
N TYR A 71 14.58 2.32 19.93
CA TYR A 71 14.92 2.11 18.53
C TYR A 71 13.91 1.22 17.80
N TYR A 72 13.50 0.10 18.38
CA TYR A 72 12.48 -0.77 17.76
C TYR A 72 11.12 -0.07 17.63
N ILE A 73 10.71 0.70 18.62
CA ILE A 73 9.48 1.50 18.55
C ILE A 73 9.58 2.55 17.44
N ALA A 74 10.70 3.25 17.32
CA ALA A 74 10.92 4.25 16.28
C ALA A 74 10.89 3.62 14.86
N VAL A 75 11.62 2.52 14.66
CA VAL A 75 11.63 1.79 13.38
C VAL A 75 10.24 1.27 13.03
N PHE A 76 9.49 0.76 14.01
CA PHE A 76 8.12 0.31 13.79
C PHE A 76 7.19 1.49 13.42
N GLY A 77 7.35 2.63 14.10
CA GLY A 77 6.63 3.87 13.78
C GLY A 77 6.90 4.38 12.36
N ASP A 78 8.18 4.44 11.98
CA ASP A 78 8.62 4.85 10.64
C ASP A 78 8.09 3.89 9.57
N LEU A 79 8.13 2.58 9.83
CA LEU A 79 7.63 1.57 8.93
C LEU A 79 6.13 1.69 8.71
N CYS A 80 5.35 1.86 9.79
CA CYS A 80 3.91 2.07 9.71
C CYS A 80 3.57 3.38 8.97
N HIS A 81 4.30 4.47 9.23
CA HIS A 81 4.11 5.73 8.52
C HIS A 81 4.40 5.59 7.02
N HIS A 82 5.49 4.92 6.66
CA HIS A 82 5.89 4.75 5.26
C HIS A 82 4.95 3.81 4.48
N MET A 83 4.48 2.74 5.13
CA MET A 83 3.51 1.82 4.53
C MET A 83 2.07 2.32 4.62
N ASN A 84 1.84 3.48 5.23
CA ASN A 84 0.51 4.05 5.50
C ASN A 84 -0.42 3.07 6.24
N LEU A 85 0.16 2.28 7.14
CA LEU A 85 -0.54 1.29 7.96
C LEU A 85 -0.88 1.90 9.32
N PRO A 86 -2.08 1.65 9.86
CA PRO A 86 -2.36 2.01 11.23
C PRO A 86 -1.49 1.22 12.21
N LEU A 87 -0.87 1.89 13.18
CA LEU A 87 -0.04 1.23 14.21
C LEU A 87 -0.85 0.34 15.16
N LEU A 88 -2.05 0.79 15.54
CA LEU A 88 -2.85 0.19 16.63
C LEU A 88 -4.28 -0.17 16.22
N SER A 89 -4.65 0.04 14.94
CA SER A 89 -5.99 -0.29 14.46
C SER A 89 -5.95 -1.47 13.49
N VAL A 90 -7.05 -2.22 13.45
CA VAL A 90 -7.18 -3.40 12.60
C VAL A 90 -7.17 -2.95 11.13
N CYS A 91 -6.29 -3.57 10.34
CA CYS A 91 -6.27 -3.37 8.90
C CYS A 91 -7.51 -4.02 8.28
N ARG A 92 -8.44 -3.21 7.77
CA ARG A 92 -9.65 -3.69 7.11
C ARG A 92 -9.52 -3.55 5.60
N ASN A 93 -9.53 -4.70 4.90
CA ASN A 93 -9.42 -4.75 3.44
C ASN A 93 -10.80 -4.53 2.81
N VAL A 94 -10.92 -3.47 2.02
CA VAL A 94 -12.10 -3.12 1.23
C VAL A 94 -11.83 -3.49 -0.22
N TYR A 95 -12.73 -4.29 -0.78
CA TYR A 95 -12.72 -4.66 -2.17
C TYR A 95 -13.66 -3.77 -2.98
N PHE A 96 -13.24 -3.37 -4.17
CA PHE A 96 -14.09 -2.65 -5.11
C PHE A 96 -13.93 -3.20 -6.51
N ASP A 97 -15.06 -3.39 -7.20
CA ASP A 97 -15.09 -3.87 -8.58
C ASP A 97 -15.66 -2.81 -9.54
N GLY A 98 -15.16 -2.81 -10.77
CA GLY A 98 -15.57 -1.88 -11.82
C GLY A 98 -14.65 -1.90 -13.04
N VAL A 99 -15.20 -1.45 -14.19
CA VAL A 99 -14.46 -1.39 -15.47
C VAL A 99 -13.52 -0.18 -15.56
N TYR A 100 -13.79 0.88 -14.78
CA TYR A 100 -12.99 2.12 -14.67
C TYR A 100 -12.55 2.80 -15.98
N ASP A 101 -13.34 2.67 -17.05
CA ASP A 101 -13.11 3.38 -18.31
C ASP A 101 -13.22 4.90 -18.18
N LEU A 102 -12.34 5.63 -18.89
CA LEU A 102 -12.25 7.09 -18.86
C LEU A 102 -12.26 7.65 -17.43
N CYS A 103 -11.25 7.24 -16.63
CA CYS A 103 -11.08 7.63 -15.24
C CYS A 103 -11.41 9.11 -14.98
N HIS A 104 -12.43 9.33 -14.15
CA HIS A 104 -12.96 10.66 -13.87
C HIS A 104 -13.27 10.85 -12.38
N ILE A 105 -13.66 12.07 -11.99
CA ILE A 105 -13.93 12.44 -10.58
C ILE A 105 -14.95 11.51 -9.90
N GLY A 106 -15.90 10.96 -10.66
CA GLY A 106 -16.84 9.96 -10.16
C GLY A 106 -16.16 8.72 -9.55
N HIS A 107 -15.13 8.15 -10.19
CA HIS A 107 -14.37 7.02 -9.65
C HIS A 107 -13.59 7.42 -8.39
N LYS A 108 -12.94 8.61 -8.42
CA LYS A 108 -12.20 9.12 -7.26
C LYS A 108 -13.10 9.31 -6.03
N ASN A 109 -14.28 9.87 -6.21
CA ASN A 109 -15.26 10.05 -5.13
C ASN A 109 -15.79 8.71 -4.62
N LEU A 110 -15.98 7.75 -5.52
CA LEU A 110 -16.37 6.39 -5.18
C LEU A 110 -15.31 5.70 -4.29
N PHE A 111 -14.03 5.81 -4.66
CA PHE A 111 -12.92 5.33 -3.84
C PHE A 111 -12.84 6.02 -2.48
N LYS A 112 -13.03 7.34 -2.45
CA LYS A 112 -13.06 8.10 -1.19
C LYS A 112 -14.15 7.60 -0.23
N ARG A 113 -15.32 7.24 -0.77
CA ARG A 113 -16.43 6.63 0.01
C ARG A 113 -16.10 5.20 0.42
N ALA A 114 -15.47 4.42 -0.43
CA ALA A 114 -15.05 3.06 -0.08
C ALA A 114 -14.05 3.05 1.09
N LEU A 115 -13.09 3.99 1.09
CA LEU A 115 -12.09 4.15 2.14
C LEU A 115 -12.68 4.51 3.52
N THR A 116 -13.93 4.96 3.63
CA THR A 116 -14.55 5.12 4.96
C THR A 116 -14.89 3.79 5.61
N ASN A 117 -14.90 2.69 4.84
CA ASN A 117 -15.24 1.35 5.32
C ASN A 117 -13.99 0.49 5.62
N GLY A 118 -12.79 1.01 5.41
CA GLY A 118 -11.54 0.33 5.74
C GLY A 118 -10.31 0.99 5.11
N ASN A 119 -9.15 0.41 5.38
CA ASN A 119 -7.87 1.12 5.26
C ASN A 119 -7.06 0.68 4.03
N LEU A 120 -7.36 -0.50 3.48
CA LEU A 120 -6.66 -1.07 2.33
C LEU A 120 -7.67 -1.36 1.22
N LEU A 121 -7.36 -0.94 -0.02
CA LEU A 121 -8.28 -1.07 -1.15
C LEU A 121 -7.73 -2.04 -2.22
N PHE A 122 -8.55 -2.99 -2.66
CA PHE A 122 -8.21 -4.05 -3.64
C PHE A 122 -9.22 -4.14 -4.80
N VAL A 123 -8.78 -4.66 -5.96
CA VAL A 123 -9.57 -4.85 -7.21
C VAL A 123 -9.25 -6.26 -7.81
N GLY A 124 -10.26 -7.08 -8.20
CA GLY A 124 -10.13 -8.50 -8.66
C GLY A 124 -10.72 -9.68 -7.79
N GLU A 125 -11.05 -10.82 -8.44
CA GLU A 125 -11.74 -12.02 -7.89
C GLU A 125 -10.95 -12.84 -6.85
N PHE A 126 -11.10 -12.59 -5.54
CA PHE A 126 -10.10 -13.15 -4.60
C PHE A 126 -10.51 -13.09 -3.11
N LEU A 127 -11.81 -13.14 -2.76
CA LEU A 127 -12.30 -12.92 -1.37
C LEU A 127 -11.44 -13.60 -0.29
N ASP A 128 -11.21 -14.91 -0.42
CA ASP A 128 -10.42 -15.68 0.55
C ASP A 128 -8.92 -15.43 0.40
N LYS A 129 -8.41 -15.39 -0.83
CA LYS A 129 -6.98 -15.29 -1.09
C LYS A 129 -6.42 -13.88 -0.80
N HIS A 130 -7.26 -12.85 -0.75
CA HIS A 130 -6.90 -11.47 -0.39
C HIS A 130 -7.45 -11.02 0.97
N GLN A 131 -8.08 -11.91 1.75
CA GLN A 131 -8.60 -11.60 3.08
C GLN A 131 -9.50 -10.35 3.06
N ILE A 132 -10.48 -10.35 2.16
CA ILE A 132 -11.38 -9.21 1.95
C ILE A 132 -12.43 -9.17 3.07
N HIS A 133 -12.58 -8.00 3.71
CA HIS A 133 -13.48 -7.82 4.85
C HIS A 133 -14.77 -7.06 4.49
N VAL A 134 -14.71 -6.24 3.44
CA VAL A 134 -15.85 -5.43 2.96
C VAL A 134 -15.81 -5.43 1.45
N VAL A 135 -16.96 -5.58 0.81
CA VAL A 135 -17.12 -5.40 -0.64
C VAL A 135 -17.94 -4.15 -0.88
N ALA A 136 -17.32 -3.12 -1.42
CA ALA A 136 -18.00 -1.89 -1.79
C ALA A 136 -18.46 -2.00 -3.25
N CYS A 137 -19.77 -1.84 -3.47
CA CYS A 137 -20.42 -2.02 -4.77
C CYS A 137 -21.39 -0.87 -5.03
N GLY A 138 -21.73 -0.63 -6.31
CA GLY A 138 -22.63 0.46 -6.69
C GLY A 138 -24.04 0.28 -6.11
N GLN A 139 -24.63 1.37 -5.62
CA GLN A 139 -26.03 1.40 -5.14
C GLN A 139 -27.00 0.87 -6.22
N GLU A 140 -26.69 1.07 -7.50
CA GLU A 140 -27.52 0.59 -8.62
C GLU A 140 -27.82 -0.91 -8.59
N TYR A 141 -26.91 -1.74 -8.04
CA TYR A 141 -27.13 -3.19 -7.94
C TYR A 141 -28.12 -3.55 -6.83
N PHE A 142 -28.16 -2.79 -5.75
CA PHE A 142 -29.15 -2.97 -4.67
C PHE A 142 -30.54 -2.54 -5.13
N ASP A 143 -30.61 -1.46 -5.92
CA ASP A 143 -31.87 -0.96 -6.45
C ASP A 143 -32.41 -1.87 -7.56
N LYS A 144 -31.52 -2.43 -8.40
CA LYS A 144 -31.88 -3.35 -9.48
C LYS A 144 -32.25 -4.75 -8.99
N TYR A 145 -31.58 -5.25 -7.96
CA TYR A 145 -31.84 -6.56 -7.36
C TYR A 145 -32.16 -6.42 -5.86
N PRO A 146 -33.41 -6.08 -5.50
CA PRO A 146 -33.80 -5.90 -4.10
C PRO A 146 -33.56 -7.15 -3.26
N ASN A 147 -33.89 -8.32 -3.81
CA ASN A 147 -33.61 -9.61 -3.19
C ASN A 147 -32.15 -10.02 -3.44
N THR A 148 -31.56 -10.71 -2.47
CA THR A 148 -30.17 -11.18 -2.55
C THR A 148 -30.02 -12.45 -3.41
N ASP A 149 -31.08 -13.25 -3.55
CA ASP A 149 -31.08 -14.46 -4.39
C ASP A 149 -31.14 -14.14 -5.89
N ASP A 150 -31.73 -13.00 -6.25
CA ASP A 150 -31.91 -12.56 -7.63
C ASP A 150 -30.68 -11.83 -8.20
N ASP A 151 -29.66 -11.59 -7.38
CA ASP A 151 -28.46 -10.84 -7.75
C ASP A 151 -27.34 -11.79 -8.23
N PRO A 152 -27.08 -11.87 -9.55
CA PRO A 152 -26.08 -12.79 -10.10
C PRO A 152 -24.64 -12.35 -9.83
N TYR A 153 -24.41 -11.10 -9.41
CA TYR A 153 -23.07 -10.53 -9.26
C TYR A 153 -22.65 -10.47 -7.80
N TYR A 154 -23.48 -9.87 -6.95
CA TYR A 154 -23.16 -9.62 -5.54
C TYR A 154 -24.02 -10.43 -4.57
N GLY A 155 -24.85 -11.37 -5.05
CA GLY A 155 -25.76 -12.14 -4.22
C GLY A 155 -25.06 -12.87 -3.06
N TYR A 156 -23.95 -13.55 -3.32
CA TYR A 156 -23.17 -14.23 -2.28
C TYR A 156 -22.65 -13.27 -1.20
N VAL A 157 -21.98 -12.18 -1.61
CA VAL A 157 -21.37 -11.21 -0.69
C VAL A 157 -22.42 -10.39 0.09
N ARG A 158 -23.62 -10.22 -0.48
CA ARG A 158 -24.76 -9.63 0.20
C ARG A 158 -25.36 -10.57 1.23
N LYS A 159 -25.50 -11.87 0.92
CA LYS A 159 -26.00 -12.89 1.87
C LYS A 159 -25.14 -13.00 3.13
N ILE A 160 -23.82 -12.95 2.98
CA ILE A 160 -22.89 -12.98 4.12
C ILE A 160 -22.72 -11.61 4.81
N GLY A 161 -23.37 -10.56 4.32
CA GLY A 161 -23.43 -9.24 4.97
C GLY A 161 -22.19 -8.35 4.83
N ILE A 162 -21.24 -8.70 3.95
CA ILE A 162 -20.00 -7.91 3.75
C ILE A 162 -20.15 -6.84 2.66
N ALA A 163 -21.21 -6.90 1.85
CA ALA A 163 -21.49 -5.94 0.79
C ALA A 163 -21.98 -4.59 1.35
N LYS A 164 -21.42 -3.48 0.87
CA LYS A 164 -21.78 -2.11 1.22
C LYS A 164 -22.10 -1.31 -0.04
N PRO A 165 -23.32 -0.75 -0.15
CA PRO A 165 -23.70 0.02 -1.31
C PRO A 165 -23.07 1.42 -1.30
N MET A 166 -22.62 1.86 -2.47
CA MET A 166 -21.92 3.13 -2.66
C MET A 166 -22.67 3.97 -3.68
N GLN A 167 -23.00 5.19 -3.28
CA GLN A 167 -23.66 6.13 -4.17
C GLN A 167 -22.72 6.56 -5.30
N ARG A 168 -23.26 6.74 -6.50
CA ARG A 168 -22.55 7.33 -7.64
C ARG A 168 -22.40 8.85 -7.46
N THR A 169 -21.54 9.46 -8.26
CA THR A 169 -21.46 10.93 -8.38
C THR A 169 -22.43 11.38 -9.46
N ALA A 170 -23.38 12.26 -9.12
CA ALA A 170 -24.38 12.74 -10.07
C ALA A 170 -23.75 13.49 -11.24
N GLY A 171 -24.27 13.26 -12.46
CA GLY A 171 -23.84 13.96 -13.68
C GLY A 171 -22.42 13.65 -14.16
N MET A 172 -21.76 12.63 -13.60
CA MET A 172 -20.41 12.21 -13.97
C MET A 172 -20.36 10.68 -14.16
N SER A 173 -20.36 10.25 -15.43
CA SER A 173 -20.16 8.88 -15.85
C SER A 173 -19.38 8.82 -17.17
N THR A 174 -18.79 7.65 -17.49
CA THR A 174 -18.15 7.39 -18.78
C THR A 174 -19.09 7.70 -19.94
N SER A 175 -20.35 7.27 -19.87
CA SER A 175 -21.36 7.55 -20.88
C SER A 175 -21.68 9.03 -21.01
N ASP A 176 -21.72 9.78 -19.91
CA ASP A 176 -21.92 11.23 -19.95
C ASP A 176 -20.73 11.94 -20.59
N LEU A 177 -19.49 11.50 -20.31
CA LEU A 177 -18.30 12.05 -20.96
C LEU A 177 -18.30 11.78 -22.45
N ILE A 178 -18.60 10.54 -22.87
CA ILE A 178 -18.72 10.17 -24.29
C ILE A 178 -19.80 11.02 -24.97
N ARG A 179 -20.98 11.17 -24.35
CA ARG A 179 -22.06 12.01 -24.87
C ARG A 179 -21.64 13.46 -25.02
N ARG A 180 -20.91 14.01 -24.04
CA ARG A 180 -20.36 15.38 -24.10
C ARG A 180 -19.37 15.54 -25.24
N ILE A 181 -18.44 14.59 -25.41
CA ILE A 181 -17.46 14.59 -26.52
C ILE A 181 -18.19 14.52 -27.86
N GLN A 182 -19.14 13.59 -28.03
CA GLN A 182 -19.96 13.48 -29.23
C GLN A 182 -20.75 14.76 -29.54
N SER A 183 -21.27 15.42 -28.50
CA SER A 183 -22.00 16.69 -28.66
C SER A 183 -21.10 17.91 -28.94
N ALA A 184 -19.82 17.83 -28.53
CA ALA A 184 -18.83 18.88 -28.72
C ALA A 184 -18.09 18.77 -30.06
N ALA A 185 -18.29 17.67 -30.81
CA ALA A 185 -17.74 17.51 -32.15
C ALA A 185 -18.13 18.72 -33.05
N PRO A 186 -17.20 19.24 -33.87
CA PRO A 186 -17.43 20.42 -34.68
C PRO A 186 -18.62 20.27 -35.65
N ALA A 187 -19.13 21.41 -36.13
CA ALA A 187 -20.32 21.47 -36.98
C ALA A 187 -20.18 20.79 -38.35
N ASP A 188 -18.98 20.35 -38.72
CA ASP A 188 -18.62 19.78 -40.02
C ASP A 188 -19.10 18.33 -40.21
N GLU A 189 -19.19 17.51 -39.15
CA GLU A 189 -19.66 16.11 -39.26
C GLU A 189 -21.18 15.91 -39.03
N ARG A 190 -21.92 16.98 -38.68
CA ARG A 190 -23.35 16.88 -38.31
C ARG A 190 -24.31 16.59 -39.46
N ASN A 191 -23.86 16.63 -40.72
CA ASN A 191 -24.72 16.49 -41.90
C ASN A 191 -24.66 15.12 -42.60
N ASP A 192 -23.72 14.24 -42.27
CA ASP A 192 -23.55 12.99 -43.04
C ASP A 192 -24.35 11.80 -42.48
N THR A 193 -24.74 11.82 -41.20
CA THR A 193 -25.51 10.74 -40.58
C THR A 193 -27.03 10.88 -40.72
N LYS A 194 -27.55 12.04 -41.16
CA LYS A 194 -28.99 12.22 -41.44
C LYS A 194 -29.42 11.85 -42.87
N LYS A 195 -28.49 11.50 -43.77
CA LYS A 195 -28.78 11.16 -45.17
C LYS A 195 -28.85 9.66 -45.49
N SER A 196 -28.65 8.78 -44.51
CA SER A 196 -28.77 7.33 -44.68
C SER A 196 -29.88 6.79 -43.78
N LYS A 197 -31.13 7.01 -44.18
CA LYS A 197 -32.28 6.26 -43.71
C LYS A 197 -33.31 6.19 -44.81
#